data_AF-A0A0F5JR79-F1
#
_entry.id   AF-A0A0F5JR79-F1
#
_cell.length_a   1.000
_cell.length_b   1.000
_cell.length_c   1.000
_cell.angle_alpha   90.00
_cell.angle_beta   90.00
_cell.angle_gamma   90.00
#
_symmetry.space_group_name_H-M   'P 1'
#
loop_
_entity.id
_entity.type
_entity.pdbx_description
1 polymer ?
#
loop_
_entity_poly.entity_id
_entity_poly.type
_entity_poly.pdbx_seq_one_letter_code
_entity_poly.pdbx_strand_id
1 'polypeptide(L)'
;MVEIKNDTEYKAICQRIEELLPMTNNETPATDRRLVELDILSNLVADYEEEHLPIGEELKYQGYSGTVEYSKEDGCLFGKVLGMKKSLITYEGRTLTELRKDFELSIDFYLENR
;
A
#
# COMPACT_ATOMS: atom_id res chain seq x y z
N MET A 1 -5.01 23.62 3.99
CA MET A 1 -4.55 22.79 2.88
C MET A 1 -5.68 21.83 2.53
N VAL A 2 -5.73 21.32 1.31
CA VAL A 2 -6.69 20.25 0.94
C VAL A 2 -6.01 18.93 1.28
N GLU A 3 -6.74 18.00 1.89
CA GLU A 3 -6.23 16.70 2.34
C GLU A 3 -7.20 15.61 1.88
N ILE A 4 -6.68 14.42 1.57
CA ILE A 4 -7.49 13.24 1.23
C ILE A 4 -8.08 12.67 2.52
N LYS A 5 -9.40 12.49 2.56
CA LYS A 5 -10.11 12.13 3.81
C LYS A 5 -10.47 10.66 3.94
N ASN A 6 -10.43 9.92 2.84
CA ASN A 6 -10.89 8.53 2.78
C ASN A 6 -10.36 7.82 1.53
N ASP A 7 -10.48 6.49 1.55
CA ASP A 7 -10.07 5.60 0.46
C ASP A 7 -10.79 5.88 -0.87
N THR A 8 -12.02 6.40 -0.85
CA THR A 8 -12.74 6.75 -2.09
C THR A 8 -12.12 7.96 -2.78
N GLU A 9 -11.77 9.00 -2.02
CA GLU A 9 -11.05 10.17 -2.53
C GLU A 9 -9.65 9.79 -3.03
N TYR A 10 -8.92 8.97 -2.26
CA TYR A 10 -7.62 8.42 -2.67
C TYR A 10 -7.70 7.70 -4.02
N LYS A 11 -8.63 6.75 -4.16
CA LYS A 11 -8.83 5.99 -5.40
C LYS A 11 -9.20 6.88 -6.59
N ALA A 12 -10.10 7.84 -6.38
CA ALA A 12 -10.50 8.77 -7.43
C ALA A 12 -9.33 9.64 -7.90
N ILE A 13 -8.48 10.09 -6.96
CA ILE A 13 -7.29 10.87 -7.28
C ILE A 13 -6.24 10.00 -8.01
N CYS A 14 -6.00 8.77 -7.56
CA CYS A 14 -5.10 7.84 -8.24
C CYS A 14 -5.54 7.59 -9.69
N GLN A 15 -6.83 7.34 -9.92
CA GLN A 15 -7.37 7.20 -11.28
C GLN A 15 -7.14 8.46 -12.11
N ARG A 16 -7.31 9.64 -11.51
CA ARG A 16 -7.07 10.91 -12.21
C ARG A 16 -5.60 11.11 -12.58
N ILE A 17 -4.67 10.71 -11.70
CA ILE A 17 -3.24 10.69 -11.99
C ILE A 17 -2.97 9.78 -13.20
N GLU A 18 -3.51 8.57 -13.22
CA GLU A 18 -3.36 7.61 -14.33
C GLU A 18 -3.85 8.16 -15.67
N GLU A 19 -4.95 8.92 -15.67
CA GLU A 19 -5.45 9.61 -16.86
C GLU A 19 -4.52 10.73 -17.35
N LEU A 20 -3.88 11.45 -16.43
CA LEU A 20 -3.00 12.59 -16.72
C LEU A 20 -1.60 12.16 -17.17
N LEU A 21 -1.06 11.06 -16.61
CA LEU A 21 0.25 10.52 -16.93
C LEU A 21 0.54 10.43 -18.45
N PRO A 22 -0.31 9.84 -19.30
CA PRO A 22 -0.05 9.76 -20.75
C PRO A 22 -0.22 11.10 -21.48
N MET A 23 -0.86 12.10 -20.86
CA MET A 23 -1.08 13.42 -21.45
C MET A 23 0.02 14.42 -21.14
N THR A 24 0.95 14.06 -20.26
CA THR A 24 2.08 14.89 -19.83
C THR A 24 3.39 14.15 -20.08
N ASN A 25 4.43 14.86 -20.51
CA ASN A 25 5.75 14.29 -20.78
C ASN A 25 6.85 15.33 -20.49
N ASN A 26 8.11 14.96 -20.74
CA ASN A 26 9.27 15.83 -20.51
C ASN A 26 9.31 17.11 -21.36
N GLU A 27 8.45 17.22 -22.37
CA GLU A 27 8.33 18.40 -23.24
C GLU A 27 7.13 19.29 -22.83
N THR A 28 6.32 18.83 -21.87
CA THR A 28 5.15 19.58 -21.39
C THR A 28 5.61 20.79 -20.57
N PRO A 29 5.16 22.02 -20.89
CA PRO A 29 5.54 23.20 -20.13
C PRO A 29 5.14 23.09 -18.67
N ALA A 30 5.99 23.57 -17.75
CA ALA A 30 5.71 23.60 -16.32
C ALA A 30 4.44 24.41 -15.95
N THR A 31 3.97 25.28 -16.85
CA THR A 31 2.74 26.05 -16.69
C THR A 31 1.50 25.37 -17.28
N ASP A 32 1.65 24.21 -17.93
CA ASP A 32 0.53 23.46 -18.46
C ASP A 32 -0.37 22.99 -17.31
N ARG A 33 -1.67 23.27 -17.44
CA ARG A 33 -2.66 22.97 -16.40
C ARG A 33 -2.65 21.49 -16.00
N ARG A 34 -2.44 20.57 -16.94
CA ARG A 34 -2.46 19.12 -16.68
C ARG A 34 -1.26 18.70 -15.86
N LEU A 35 -0.10 19.28 -16.13
CA LEU A 35 1.13 19.01 -15.39
C LEU A 35 1.06 19.58 -13.97
N VAL A 36 0.54 20.80 -13.81
CA VAL A 36 0.28 21.40 -12.50
C VAL A 36 -0.74 20.58 -11.70
N GLU A 37 -1.82 20.12 -12.34
CA GLU A 37 -2.81 19.24 -11.71
C GLU A 37 -2.17 17.92 -11.28
N LEU A 38 -1.39 17.27 -12.15
CA LEU A 38 -0.67 16.03 -11.84
C LEU A 38 0.28 16.19 -10.64
N ASP A 39 1.04 17.28 -10.57
CA ASP A 39 1.94 17.56 -9.45
C ASP A 39 1.17 17.69 -8.12
N ILE A 40 0.11 18.49 -8.10
CA ILE A 40 -0.73 18.68 -6.91
C ILE A 40 -1.34 17.35 -6.46
N LEU A 41 -1.94 16.59 -7.38
CA LEU A 41 -2.58 15.32 -7.07
C LEU A 41 -1.57 14.27 -6.58
N SER A 42 -0.38 14.23 -7.18
CA SER A 42 0.68 13.31 -6.76
C SER A 42 1.17 13.62 -5.35
N ASN A 43 1.31 14.91 -5.00
CA ASN A 43 1.66 15.32 -3.64
C ASN A 43 0.57 14.92 -2.63
N LEU A 44 -0.71 15.15 -2.95
CA LEU A 44 -1.82 14.74 -2.08
C LEU A 44 -1.87 13.24 -1.84
N VAL A 45 -1.61 12.45 -2.88
CA VAL A 45 -1.53 10.98 -2.78
C VAL A 45 -0.35 10.58 -1.90
N ALA A 46 0.83 11.16 -2.10
CA ALA A 46 2.01 10.84 -1.29
C ALA A 46 1.77 11.11 0.21
N ASP A 47 1.19 12.26 0.54
CA ASP A 47 0.86 12.61 1.93
C ASP A 47 -0.13 11.60 2.55
N TYR A 48 -1.16 11.20 1.80
CA TYR A 48 -2.12 10.19 2.26
C TYR A 48 -1.49 8.81 2.40
N GLU A 49 -0.64 8.39 1.46
CA GLU A 49 0.06 7.12 1.53
C GLU A 49 0.99 7.07 2.76
N GLU A 50 1.71 8.15 3.07
CA GLU A 50 2.58 8.24 4.25
C GLU A 50 1.79 8.18 5.57
N GLU A 51 0.64 8.86 5.65
CA GLU A 51 -0.17 8.86 6.87
C GLU A 51 -1.06 7.60 7.04
N HIS A 52 -1.57 7.04 5.96
CA HIS A 52 -2.68 6.08 6.01
C HIS A 52 -2.35 4.69 5.46
N LEU A 53 -1.30 4.53 4.65
CA LEU A 53 -0.87 3.20 4.22
C LEU A 53 0.20 2.68 5.18
N PRO A 54 0.05 1.45 5.70
CA PRO A 54 1.01 0.83 6.62
C PRO A 54 2.30 0.36 5.91
N ILE A 55 2.73 1.03 4.83
CA ILE A 55 3.93 0.66 4.07
C ILE A 55 5.13 0.80 5.01
N GLY A 56 5.70 -0.33 5.43
CA GLY A 56 6.80 -0.38 6.39
C GLY A 56 6.40 -0.66 7.84
N GLU A 57 5.11 -0.88 8.13
CA GLU A 57 4.73 -1.48 9.41
C GLU A 57 5.18 -2.94 9.48
N GLU A 58 5.70 -3.33 10.65
CA GLU A 58 6.10 -4.69 10.95
C GLU A 58 5.03 -5.36 11.82
N LEU A 59 4.40 -6.42 11.33
CA LEU A 59 3.51 -7.24 12.15
C LEU A 59 4.34 -8.11 13.09
N LYS A 60 3.90 -8.22 14.35
CA LYS A 60 4.55 -9.07 15.36
C LYS A 60 3.55 -9.98 16.04
N TYR A 61 3.86 -11.27 16.06
CA TYR A 61 3.05 -12.26 16.76
C TYR A 61 3.90 -13.49 17.13
N GLN A 62 3.78 -13.99 18.37
CA GLN A 62 4.49 -15.19 18.86
C GLN A 62 6.03 -15.17 18.63
N GLY A 63 6.64 -13.98 18.58
CA GLY A 63 8.07 -13.81 18.30
C GLY A 63 8.45 -13.84 16.81
N TYR A 64 7.48 -13.92 15.91
CA TYR A 64 7.64 -13.76 14.47
C TYR A 64 7.37 -12.32 14.06
N SER A 65 8.16 -11.85 13.09
CA SER A 65 7.97 -10.58 12.41
C SER A 65 7.46 -10.81 11.00
N GLY A 66 6.60 -9.94 10.50
CA GLY A 66 6.08 -10.00 9.14
C GLY A 66 6.05 -8.62 8.47
N THR A 67 6.22 -8.59 7.15
CA THR A 67 6.12 -7.35 6.36
C THR A 67 4.66 -6.94 6.14
N VAL A 68 4.43 -5.64 5.94
CA VAL A 68 3.18 -5.13 5.39
C VAL A 68 3.49 -4.37 4.12
N GLU A 69 2.94 -4.87 3.02
CA GLU A 69 3.11 -4.32 1.68
C GLU A 69 1.72 -4.15 1.04
N TYR A 70 1.57 -3.17 0.15
CA TYR A 70 0.32 -2.91 -0.57
C TYR A 70 0.51 -3.20 -2.06
N SER A 71 -0.32 -4.09 -2.61
CA SER A 71 -0.39 -4.34 -4.04
C SER A 71 -1.35 -3.34 -4.67
N LYS A 72 -0.81 -2.40 -5.46
CA LYS A 72 -1.62 -1.45 -6.24
C LYS A 72 -2.41 -2.18 -7.35
N GLU A 73 -1.86 -3.27 -7.90
CA GLU A 73 -2.47 -4.04 -9.00
C GLU A 73 -3.72 -4.80 -8.53
N ASP A 74 -3.68 -5.42 -7.35
CA ASP A 74 -4.78 -6.22 -6.80
C ASP A 74 -5.65 -5.47 -5.78
N GLY A 75 -5.22 -4.28 -5.36
CA GLY A 75 -5.90 -3.47 -4.34
C GLY A 75 -5.95 -4.13 -2.97
N CYS A 76 -4.98 -5.00 -2.65
CA CYS A 76 -4.90 -5.73 -1.39
C CYS A 76 -3.56 -5.52 -0.68
N LEU A 77 -3.57 -5.69 0.64
CA LEU A 77 -2.35 -5.80 1.42
C LEU A 77 -1.84 -7.24 1.36
N PHE A 78 -0.54 -7.39 1.32
CA PHE A 78 0.13 -8.68 1.41
C PHE A 78 1.36 -8.56 2.31
N GLY A 79 1.81 -9.70 2.82
CA GLY A 79 3.00 -9.74 3.64
C GLY A 79 3.61 -11.12 3.70
N LYS A 80 4.85 -11.17 4.20
CA LYS A 80 5.57 -12.41 4.43
C LYS A 80 6.28 -12.40 5.77
N VAL A 81 6.41 -13.58 6.35
CA VAL A 81 7.11 -13.76 7.62
C VAL A 81 8.62 -13.67 7.39
N LEU A 82 9.29 -12.85 8.19
CA LEU A 82 10.72 -12.62 8.16
C LEU A 82 11.47 -13.66 9.01
N GLY A 83 12.73 -13.91 8.67
CA GLY A 83 13.62 -14.78 9.46
C GLY A 83 13.40 -16.29 9.27
N MET A 84 12.53 -16.69 8.34
CA MET A 84 12.26 -18.10 8.04
C MET A 84 13.40 -18.71 7.19
N LYS A 85 13.95 -19.85 7.63
CA LYS A 85 15.08 -20.52 6.94
C LYS A 85 14.66 -21.60 5.95
N LYS A 86 13.58 -22.32 6.23
CA LYS A 86 13.15 -23.51 5.47
C LYS A 86 11.73 -23.41 4.89
N SER A 87 10.98 -22.40 5.31
CA SER A 87 9.56 -22.24 4.97
C SER A 87 9.35 -20.81 4.50
N LEU A 88 8.39 -20.62 3.60
CA LEU A 88 7.88 -19.32 3.22
C LEU A 88 6.44 -19.26 3.72
N ILE A 89 6.15 -18.29 4.57
CA ILE A 89 4.79 -18.04 5.06
C ILE A 89 4.40 -16.67 4.52
N THR A 90 3.31 -16.63 3.78
CA THR A 90 2.71 -15.43 3.20
C THR A 90 1.29 -15.30 3.69
N TYR A 91 0.80 -14.08 3.74
CA TYR A 91 -0.56 -13.76 4.18
C TYR A 91 -1.05 -12.53 3.41
N GLU A 92 -2.37 -12.40 3.28
CA GLU A 92 -3.00 -11.32 2.53
C GLU A 92 -4.28 -10.82 3.20
N GLY A 93 -4.71 -9.61 2.85
CA GLY A 93 -5.96 -9.04 3.36
C GLY A 93 -6.33 -7.74 2.66
N ARG A 94 -7.62 -7.38 2.67
CA ARG A 94 -8.07 -6.10 2.06
C ARG A 94 -7.91 -4.93 3.02
N THR A 95 -7.79 -5.22 4.30
CA THR A 95 -7.55 -4.25 5.37
C THR A 95 -6.44 -4.74 6.27
N LEU A 96 -5.79 -3.84 7.00
CA LEU A 96 -4.73 -4.20 7.95
C LEU A 96 -5.23 -5.20 9.03
N THR A 97 -6.53 -5.12 9.38
CA THR A 97 -7.16 -6.05 10.32
C THR A 97 -7.25 -7.46 9.74
N GLU A 98 -7.68 -7.59 8.48
CA GLU A 98 -7.73 -8.90 7.80
C GLU A 98 -6.33 -9.47 7.61
N LEU A 99 -5.38 -8.64 7.15
CA LEU A 99 -3.99 -9.02 6.96
C LEU A 99 -3.37 -9.54 8.26
N ARG A 100 -3.57 -8.82 9.37
CA ARG A 100 -3.06 -9.22 10.69
C ARG A 100 -3.67 -10.54 11.15
N LYS A 101 -4.98 -10.72 10.95
CA LYS A 101 -5.65 -11.96 11.31
C LYS A 101 -5.09 -13.14 10.51
N ASP A 102 -4.87 -12.96 9.22
CA ASP A 102 -4.30 -13.99 8.35
C ASP A 102 -2.84 -14.32 8.70
N PHE A 103 -2.05 -13.30 9.07
CA PHE A 103 -0.71 -13.47 9.64
C PHE A 103 -0.72 -14.31 10.93
N GLU A 104 -1.56 -13.96 11.90
CA GLU A 104 -1.68 -14.69 13.17
C GLU A 104 -2.06 -16.16 12.94
N LEU A 105 -3.06 -16.42 12.08
CA LEU A 105 -3.49 -17.77 11.70
C LEU A 105 -2.38 -18.56 11.01
N SER A 106 -1.64 -17.92 10.11
CA SER A 106 -0.54 -18.56 9.37
C SER A 106 0.62 -18.95 10.29
N ILE A 107 0.91 -18.13 11.31
CA ILE A 107 1.92 -18.43 12.32
C ILE A 107 1.45 -19.56 13.24
N ASP A 108 0.21 -19.52 13.72
CA ASP A 108 -0.33 -20.58 14.58
C ASP A 108 -0.30 -21.92 13.84
N PHE A 109 -0.76 -21.96 12.59
CA PHE A 109 -0.70 -23.15 11.75
C PHE A 109 0.73 -23.66 11.57
N TYR A 110 1.71 -22.78 11.34
CA TYR A 110 3.12 -23.16 11.25
C TYR A 110 3.64 -23.74 12.57
N LEU A 111 3.31 -23.13 13.71
CA LEU A 111 3.74 -23.59 15.03
C LEU A 111 3.15 -24.95 15.40
N GLU A 112 1.93 -25.24 14.97
CA GLU A 112 1.26 -26.52 15.17
C GLU A 112 1.85 -27.65 14.30
N ASN A 113 2.48 -27.33 13.16
CA ASN A 113 2.90 -28.30 12.14
C ASN A 113 4.43 -28.32 11.86
N ARG A 114 5.25 -27.67 12.69
CA ARG A 114 6.72 -27.58 12.51
C ARG A 114 7.51 -28.76 13.09
#